data_AF-A0A6H2C6N0-F1
#
_entry.id   AF-A0A6H2C6N0-F1
#
_cell.length_a   1.000
_cell.length_b   1.000
_cell.length_c   1.000
_cell.angle_alpha   90.00
_cell.angle_beta   90.00
_cell.angle_gamma   90.00
#
_symmetry.space_group_name_H-M   'P 1'
#
loop_
_entity.id
_entity.type
_entity.pdbx_description
1 polymer ?
#
loop_
_entity_poly.entity_id
_entity_poly.type
_entity_poly.pdbx_seq_one_letter_code
_entity_poly.pdbx_strand_id
1 'polypeptide(L)'
;MGKAAISTVNLSEVIAKLADAGIPEEDIRQILSNLNLEVIDFNEEQALKAGMLRPNTKSIGLSFGDRACLALGIILNQPVLTTDRLWGSINVGVEVRVVR
;
A
#
# COMPACT_ATOMS: atom_id res chain seq x y z
N MET A 1 15.55 -13.41 -4.89
CA MET A 1 14.18 -12.86 -5.05
C MET A 1 13.84 -12.17 -3.74
N GLY A 2 13.69 -10.85 -3.75
CA GLY A 2 13.34 -10.09 -2.55
C GLY A 2 11.88 -10.33 -2.21
N LYS A 3 11.58 -10.60 -0.94
CA LYS A 3 10.20 -10.62 -0.44
C LYS A 3 9.61 -9.20 -0.61
N ALA A 4 8.39 -9.11 -1.11
CA ALA A 4 7.62 -7.87 -1.12
C ALA A 4 6.56 -7.94 0.00
N ALA A 5 6.15 -6.79 0.51
CA ALA A 5 5.19 -6.69 1.61
C ALA A 5 3.99 -5.82 1.23
N ILE A 6 2.85 -6.07 1.85
CA ILE A 6 1.61 -5.31 1.67
C ILE A 6 0.93 -5.06 3.03
N SER A 7 0.45 -3.84 3.25
CA SER A 7 -0.38 -3.53 4.42
C SER A 7 -1.76 -4.18 4.26
N THR A 8 -2.36 -4.64 5.36
CA THR A 8 -3.76 -5.14 5.33
C THR A 8 -4.76 -4.10 4.81
N VAL A 9 -4.45 -2.80 4.94
CA VAL A 9 -5.26 -1.72 4.34
C VAL A 9 -5.24 -1.81 2.82
N ASN A 10 -4.06 -1.91 2.20
CA ASN A 10 -3.94 -2.00 0.75
C ASN A 10 -4.41 -3.36 0.21
N LEU A 11 -4.22 -4.43 0.99
CA LEU A 11 -4.79 -5.74 0.68
C LEU A 11 -6.32 -5.67 0.58
N SER A 12 -6.98 -4.89 1.46
CA SER A 12 -8.43 -4.70 1.39
C SER A 12 -8.90 -4.04 0.09
N GLU A 13 -8.11 -3.13 -0.48
CA GLU A 13 -8.40 -2.49 -1.79
C GLU A 13 -8.25 -3.50 -2.95
N VAL A 14 -7.28 -4.41 -2.86
CA VAL A 14 -7.11 -5.50 -3.85
C VAL A 14 -8.30 -6.45 -3.78
N ILE A 15 -8.69 -6.88 -2.58
CA ILE A 15 -9.85 -7.76 -2.36
C ILE A 15 -11.14 -7.10 -2.88
N ALA A 16 -11.36 -5.83 -2.56
CA ALA A 16 -12.52 -5.09 -3.02
C ALA A 16 -12.60 -5.04 -4.56
N LYS A 17 -11.48 -4.76 -5.24
CA LYS A 17 -11.44 -4.76 -6.72
C LYS A 17 -11.74 -6.13 -7.33
N LEU A 18 -11.26 -7.21 -6.73
CA LEU A 18 -11.56 -8.57 -7.19
C LEU A 18 -13.04 -8.93 -6.95
N ALA A 19 -13.58 -8.52 -5.80
CA ALA A 19 -15.00 -8.70 -5.49
C ALA A 19 -15.90 -7.88 -6.44
N ASP A 20 -15.55 -6.64 -6.74
CA ASP A 20 -16.25 -5.78 -7.73
C ASP A 20 -16.22 -6.41 -9.14
N ALA A 21 -15.18 -7.18 -9.46
CA ALA A 21 -15.08 -7.95 -10.69
C ALA A 21 -15.91 -9.26 -10.69
N GLY A 22 -16.65 -9.54 -9.62
CA GLY A 22 -17.52 -10.71 -9.48
C GLY A 22 -16.79 -12.01 -9.11
N ILE A 23 -15.53 -11.92 -8.66
CA ILE A 23 -14.74 -13.10 -8.29
C ILE A 23 -15.23 -13.62 -6.92
N PRO A 24 -15.54 -14.92 -6.78
CA PRO A 24 -15.94 -15.50 -5.50
C PRO A 24 -14.85 -15.38 -4.42
N GLU A 25 -15.25 -15.26 -3.16
CA GLU A 25 -14.33 -15.10 -2.03
C GLU A 25 -13.26 -16.22 -1.96
N GLU A 26 -13.64 -17.47 -2.23
CA GLU A 26 -12.72 -18.61 -2.22
C GLU A 26 -11.62 -18.46 -3.30
N ASP A 27 -12.00 -18.03 -4.50
CA ASP A 27 -11.05 -17.78 -5.59
C ASP A 27 -10.14 -16.58 -5.27
N ILE A 28 -10.67 -15.54 -4.60
CA ILE A 28 -9.87 -14.41 -4.11
C ILE A 28 -8.82 -14.90 -3.11
N ARG A 29 -9.20 -15.75 -2.14
CA ARG A 29 -8.27 -16.33 -1.16
C ARG A 29 -7.15 -17.12 -1.85
N GLN A 30 -7.48 -17.89 -2.89
CA GLN A 30 -6.51 -18.63 -3.69
C GLN A 30 -5.59 -17.73 -4.52
N ILE A 31 -6.14 -16.67 -5.14
CA ILE A 31 -5.33 -15.68 -5.86
C ILE A 31 -4.31 -15.05 -4.90
N LEU A 32 -4.77 -14.62 -3.72
CA LEU A 32 -3.92 -13.95 -2.73
C LEU A 32 -2.86 -14.88 -2.13
N SER A 33 -3.17 -16.15 -1.86
CA SER A 33 -2.19 -17.11 -1.33
C SER A 33 -1.08 -17.46 -2.33
N ASN A 34 -1.36 -17.31 -3.63
CA ASN A 34 -0.38 -17.48 -4.70
C ASN A 34 0.52 -16.24 -4.89
N LEU A 35 0.16 -15.09 -4.32
CA LEU A 35 1.03 -13.92 -4.29
C LEU A 35 2.12 -14.14 -3.23
N ASN A 36 3.39 -14.04 -3.62
CA ASN A 36 4.53 -14.11 -2.69
C ASN A 36 4.71 -12.78 -1.94
N LEU A 37 3.64 -12.31 -1.29
CA LEU A 37 3.58 -11.08 -0.50
C LEU A 37 3.53 -11.40 0.99
N GLU A 38 4.34 -10.71 1.77
CA GLU A 38 4.21 -10.67 3.21
C GLU A 38 3.08 -9.70 3.60
N VAL A 39 2.05 -10.20 4.26
CA VAL A 39 0.92 -9.38 4.72
C VAL A 39 1.24 -8.83 6.11
N ILE A 40 1.24 -7.51 6.25
CA ILE A 40 1.56 -6.81 7.49
C ILE A 40 0.30 -6.13 8.06
N ASP A 41 -0.05 -6.45 9.30
CA ASP A 41 -1.18 -5.86 10.02
C ASP A 41 -0.99 -4.34 10.22
N PHE A 42 -2.04 -3.57 9.97
CA PHE A 42 -2.05 -2.14 10.23
C PHE A 42 -2.22 -1.85 11.72
N ASN A 43 -1.13 -1.43 12.37
CA ASN A 43 -1.05 -1.18 13.80
C ASN A 43 -1.03 0.33 14.15
N GLU A 44 -0.91 0.64 15.44
CA GLU A 44 -0.88 2.03 15.94
C GLU A 44 0.26 2.86 15.35
N GLU A 45 1.45 2.29 15.17
CA GLU A 45 2.60 3.00 14.59
C GLU A 45 2.33 3.39 13.12
N GLN A 46 1.76 2.46 12.34
CA GLN A 46 1.33 2.75 10.97
C GLN A 46 0.22 3.80 10.95
N ALA A 47 -0.74 3.73 11.89
CA ALA A 47 -1.82 4.72 12.01
C ALA A 47 -1.27 6.13 12.24
N LEU A 48 -0.32 6.29 13.18
CA LEU A 48 0.32 7.57 13.45
C LEU A 48 1.04 8.10 12.21
N LYS A 49 1.91 7.29 11.58
CA LYS A 49 2.67 7.73 10.39
C LYS A 49 1.74 8.07 9.23
N ALA A 50 0.76 7.22 8.92
CA ALA A 50 -0.21 7.47 7.84
C ALA A 50 -1.04 8.73 8.09
N GLY A 51 -1.42 8.99 9.34
CA GLY A 51 -2.11 10.23 9.73
C GLY A 51 -1.25 11.47 9.51
N MET A 52 0.01 11.41 9.98
CA MET A 52 0.97 12.53 9.88
C MET A 52 1.42 12.83 8.45
N LEU A 53 1.23 11.91 7.51
CA LEU A 53 1.45 12.19 6.09
C LEU A 53 0.36 13.08 5.47
N ARG A 54 -0.83 13.19 6.08
CA ARG A 54 -1.98 13.91 5.47
C ARG A 54 -1.70 15.39 5.16
N PRO A 55 -1.12 16.21 6.06
CA PRO A 55 -0.87 17.63 5.77
C PRO A 55 -0.01 17.83 4.51
N ASN A 56 0.97 16.96 4.29
CA ASN A 56 1.93 17.06 3.19
C ASN A 56 1.44 16.43 1.88
N THR A 57 0.37 15.62 1.93
CA THR A 57 -0.11 14.83 0.79
C THR A 57 -1.54 15.19 0.36
N LYS A 58 -2.25 16.03 1.14
CA LYS A 58 -3.63 16.44 0.83
C LYS A 58 -3.72 17.21 -0.49
N SER A 59 -2.74 18.07 -0.79
CA SER A 59 -2.73 18.91 -2.01
C SER A 59 -2.61 18.10 -3.31
N ILE A 60 -2.01 16.92 -3.24
CA ILE A 60 -1.83 16.00 -4.38
C ILE A 60 -2.85 14.85 -4.37
N GLY A 61 -3.81 14.88 -3.45
CA GLY A 61 -4.97 13.98 -3.47
C GLY A 61 -4.71 12.56 -2.98
N LEU A 62 -3.62 12.27 -2.26
CA LEU A 62 -3.37 10.90 -1.80
C LEU A 62 -4.52 10.36 -0.93
N SER A 63 -4.91 9.12 -1.18
CA SER A 63 -5.93 8.38 -0.45
C SER A 63 -5.45 7.98 0.96
N PHE A 64 -6.32 7.35 1.75
CA PHE A 64 -5.90 6.72 3.00
C PHE A 64 -5.03 5.48 2.74
N GLY A 65 -5.40 4.64 1.77
CA GLY A 65 -4.61 3.48 1.36
C GLY A 65 -3.21 3.87 0.90
N ASP A 66 -3.09 4.97 0.16
CA ASP A 66 -1.82 5.52 -0.31
C ASP A 66 -0.90 5.85 0.86
N ARG A 67 -1.42 6.56 1.87
CA ARG A 67 -0.67 6.91 3.07
C ARG A 67 -0.36 5.70 3.95
N ALA A 68 -1.23 4.69 3.99
CA ALA A 68 -0.94 3.43 4.67
C ALA A 68 0.23 2.69 4.01
N CYS A 69 0.26 2.63 2.67
CA CYS A 69 1.35 2.05 1.91
C CYS A 69 2.68 2.79 2.17
N LEU A 70 2.67 4.13 2.14
CA LEU A 70 3.82 4.96 2.47
C LEU A 70 4.30 4.75 3.91
N ALA A 71 3.37 4.72 4.87
CA ALA A 71 3.70 4.49 6.27
C ALA A 71 4.38 3.14 6.49
N LEU A 72 3.91 2.08 5.82
CA LEU A 72 4.55 0.77 5.88
C LEU A 72 5.97 0.80 5.30
N GLY A 73 6.17 1.43 4.14
CA GLY A 73 7.49 1.58 3.53
C GLY A 73 8.48 2.33 4.44
N ILE A 74 8.02 3.38 5.14
CA ILE A 74 8.81 4.10 6.14
C ILE A 74 9.22 3.18 7.29
N ILE A 75 8.30 2.37 7.82
CA ILE A 75 8.57 1.47 8.96
C ILE A 75 9.55 0.36 8.58
N LEU A 76 9.35 -0.26 7.42
CA LEU A 76 10.21 -1.34 6.94
C LEU A 76 11.56 -0.81 6.41
N ASN A 77 11.70 0.51 6.25
CA ASN A 77 12.81 1.16 5.57
C ASN A 77 13.05 0.54 4.19
N GLN A 78 11.96 0.33 3.44
CA GLN A 78 11.96 -0.28 2.11
C GLN A 78 11.30 0.66 1.08
N PRO A 79 11.73 0.60 -0.19
CA PRO A 79 11.12 1.39 -1.26
C PRO A 79 9.64 1.03 -1.46
N VAL A 80 8.81 2.04 -1.69
CA VAL A 80 7.40 1.87 -2.05
C VAL A 80 7.26 1.85 -3.57
N LEU A 81 6.57 0.84 -4.09
CA LEU A 81 6.29 0.71 -5.53
C LEU A 81 4.92 1.31 -5.84
N THR A 82 4.83 2.10 -6.91
CA THR A 82 3.55 2.62 -7.40
C THR A 82 3.54 2.72 -8.92
N THR A 83 2.35 2.66 -9.52
CA THR A 83 2.15 3.00 -10.94
C THR A 83 1.68 4.45 -11.11
N ASP A 84 1.39 5.16 -10.01
CA ASP A 84 1.00 6.56 -10.02
C ASP A 84 2.22 7.48 -10.13
N ARG A 85 2.31 8.19 -11.25
CA ARG A 85 3.41 9.13 -11.52
C ARG A 85 3.41 10.34 -10.59
N LEU A 86 2.25 10.70 -10.01
CA LEU A 86 2.14 11.84 -9.10
C LEU A 86 2.96 11.63 -7.83
N TRP A 87 3.24 10.38 -7.45
CA TRP A 87 4.08 10.09 -6.29
C TRP A 87 5.57 10.27 -6.57
N GLY A 88 6.03 10.36 -7.82
CA GLY A 88 7.46 10.41 -8.14
C GLY A 88 8.18 11.64 -7.57
N SER A 89 7.45 12.68 -7.17
CA SER A 89 7.99 13.93 -6.63
C SER A 89 7.74 14.13 -5.13
N ILE A 90 7.16 13.15 -4.43
CA ILE A 90 6.80 13.35 -3.02
C ILE A 90 8.03 13.11 -2.12
N ASN A 91 8.28 14.02 -1.19
CA ASN A 91 9.31 13.87 -0.17
C ASN A 91 8.66 13.54 1.17
N VAL A 92 8.50 12.25 1.44
CA VAL A 92 7.74 11.73 2.60
C VAL A 92 8.57 10.79 3.49
N GLY A 93 9.90 10.80 3.34
CA GLY A 93 10.80 10.00 4.18
C GLY A 93 10.93 8.52 3.79
N VAL A 94 10.47 8.14 2.59
CA VAL A 94 10.71 6.83 1.98
C VAL A 94 10.97 6.98 0.49
N GLU A 95 11.82 6.12 -0.07
CA GLU A 95 12.03 6.05 -1.52
C GLU A 95 10.75 5.57 -2.21
N VAL A 96 10.29 6.32 -3.21
CA VAL A 96 9.18 5.91 -4.07
C VAL A 96 9.70 5.56 -5.46
N ARG A 97 9.39 4.34 -5.92
CA ARG A 97 9.74 3.85 -7.26
C ARG A 97 8.49 3.73 -8.11
N VAL A 98 8.42 4.52 -9.16
CA VAL A 98 7.36 4.43 -10.16
C VAL A 98 7.68 3.29 -11.12
N VAL A 99 6.84 2.26 -11.15
CA VAL A 99 6.96 1.09 -12.03
C VAL A 99 5.96 1.16 -13.19
N ARG A 100 6.29 0.56 -14.33
CA ARG A 100 5.48 0.55 -15.56
C ARG A 100 5.34 -0.87 -16.10
#